data_AF-A0A8T6DG08-F1
#
_entry.id   AF-A0A8T6DG08-F1
#
_cell.length_a   1.000
_cell.length_b   1.000
_cell.length_c   1.000
_cell.angle_alpha   90.00
_cell.angle_beta   90.00
_cell.angle_gamma   90.00
#
_symmetry.space_group_name_H-M   'P 1'
#
loop_
_entity.id
_entity.type
_entity.pdbx_description
1 polymer ?
#
loop_
_entity_poly.entity_id
_entity_poly.type
_entity_poly.pdbx_seq_one_letter_code
_entity_poly.pdbx_strand_id
1 'polypeptide(L)'
;MTDRKLQTTLLPIVQEHGLGSVLEALGKIASEQDAQSESSLAVNGAGEATKTKKPRKRSTKPDAVEYAANMELPSDKRDAIVALAERFERKDFLPTFGDIRNFCDLHGIDVPASNTRASAIPRVFKFLANEMEADEVQRILNYELFSGPSRLGPIVDAIRRNGRASRTSRFAK
;
A
#
# COMPACT_ATOMS: atom_id res chain seq x y z
N MET A 1 -14.10 -12.69 5.52
CA MET A 1 -13.31 -13.82 6.09
C MET A 1 -12.41 -13.41 7.27
N THR A 2 -12.40 -12.14 7.67
CA THR A 2 -11.58 -11.56 8.75
C THR A 2 -12.08 -11.91 10.16
N ASP A 3 -13.40 -12.04 10.34
CA ASP A 3 -13.99 -12.21 11.68
C ASP A 3 -13.64 -13.55 12.35
N ARG A 4 -13.53 -14.64 11.57
CA ARG A 4 -13.20 -15.96 12.14
C ARG A 4 -11.79 -15.99 12.73
N LYS A 5 -10.82 -15.37 12.07
CA LYS A 5 -9.43 -15.33 12.58
C LYS A 5 -9.37 -14.53 13.87
N LEU A 6 -10.06 -13.39 13.92
CA LEU A 6 -10.11 -12.50 15.06
C LEU A 6 -10.82 -13.14 16.27
N GLN A 7 -11.92 -13.85 16.02
CA GLN A 7 -12.60 -14.66 17.04
C GLN A 7 -11.71 -15.76 17.59
N THR A 8 -10.96 -16.46 16.74
CA THR A 8 -10.08 -17.56 17.16
C THR A 8 -8.95 -17.06 18.07
N THR A 9 -8.45 -15.83 17.84
CA THR A 9 -7.41 -15.21 18.67
C THR A 9 -7.92 -14.61 19.97
N LEU A 10 -9.14 -14.04 19.98
CA LEU A 10 -9.69 -13.42 21.18
C LEU A 10 -10.27 -14.43 22.17
N LEU A 11 -10.75 -15.59 21.69
CA LEU A 11 -11.36 -16.61 22.53
C LEU A 11 -10.48 -17.08 23.70
N PRO A 12 -9.20 -17.48 23.51
CA PRO A 12 -8.35 -17.90 24.63
C PRO A 12 -8.07 -16.76 25.61
N ILE A 13 -7.88 -15.54 25.12
CA ILE A 13 -7.58 -14.36 25.95
C ILE A 13 -8.79 -14.02 26.85
N VAL A 14 -10.01 -14.13 26.32
CA VAL A 14 -11.25 -13.93 27.09
C VAL A 14 -11.45 -15.04 28.12
N GLN A 15 -11.04 -16.27 27.83
CA GLN A 15 -11.10 -17.38 28.80
C GLN A 15 -10.11 -17.21 29.95
N GLU A 16 -8.90 -16.71 29.67
CA GLU A 16 -7.85 -16.55 30.68
C GLU A 16 -8.06 -15.32 31.57
N HIS A 17 -8.53 -14.21 31.01
CA HIS A 17 -8.60 -12.92 31.71
C HIS A 17 -10.03 -12.44 32.00
N GLY A 18 -11.04 -13.10 31.43
CA GLY A 18 -12.43 -12.69 31.53
C GLY A 18 -12.78 -11.52 30.59
N LEU A 19 -14.03 -11.50 30.13
CA LEU A 19 -14.50 -10.53 29.15
C LEU A 19 -14.37 -9.07 29.61
N GLY A 20 -14.57 -8.80 30.90
CA GLY A 20 -14.49 -7.45 31.47
C GLY A 20 -13.08 -6.84 31.39
N SER A 21 -12.04 -7.60 31.77
CA SER A 21 -10.64 -7.12 31.68
C SER A 21 -10.21 -6.91 30.23
N VAL A 22 -10.66 -7.76 29.30
CA VAL A 22 -10.33 -7.62 27.88
C VAL A 22 -10.96 -6.35 27.30
N LEU A 23 -12.22 -6.06 27.62
CA LEU A 23 -12.88 -4.82 27.15
C LEU A 23 -12.23 -3.56 27.75
N GLU A 24 -11.84 -3.60 29.02
CA GLU A 24 -11.13 -2.49 29.68
C GLU A 24 -9.76 -2.24 29.02
N ALA A 25 -9.01 -3.30 28.73
CA ALA A 25 -7.72 -3.21 28.04
C ALA A 25 -7.87 -2.68 26.61
N LEU A 26 -8.87 -3.14 25.85
CA LEU A 26 -9.17 -2.62 24.52
C LEU A 26 -9.57 -1.14 24.56
N GLY A 27 -10.34 -0.72 25.57
CA GLY A 27 -10.70 0.69 25.78
C GLY A 27 -9.50 1.58 26.11
N LYS A 28 -8.52 1.07 26.85
CA LYS A 28 -7.24 1.75 27.12
C LYS A 28 -6.40 1.91 25.85
N ILE A 29 -6.30 0.86 25.04
CA ILE A 29 -5.56 0.91 23.76
C ILE A 29 -6.21 1.91 22.80
N ALA A 30 -7.54 1.93 22.71
CA ALA A 30 -8.25 2.92 21.89
C ALA A 30 -7.98 4.35 22.37
N SER A 31 -8.08 4.60 23.69
CA SER A 31 -7.78 5.91 24.29
C SER A 31 -6.32 6.34 24.10
N GLU A 32 -5.37 5.41 24.14
CA GLU A 32 -3.95 5.70 23.92
C GLU A 32 -3.63 6.01 22.46
N GLN A 33 -4.34 5.40 21.50
CA GLN A 33 -4.22 5.74 20.08
C GLN A 33 -4.73 7.15 19.78
N ASP A 34 -5.80 7.57 20.45
CA ASP A 34 -6.31 8.94 20.35
C ASP A 34 -5.39 9.94 21.06
N ALA A 35 -4.86 9.60 22.25
CA ALA A 35 -3.95 10.48 23.00
C ALA A 35 -2.55 10.62 22.38
N GLN A 36 -2.03 9.60 21.68
CA GLN A 36 -0.77 9.69 20.93
C GLN A 36 -0.87 10.59 19.67
N SER A 37 -2.09 10.95 19.24
CA SER A 37 -2.31 11.94 18.19
C SER A 37 -2.24 13.39 18.70
N GLU A 38 -2.44 13.61 20.01
CA GLU A 38 -2.46 14.95 20.63
C GLU A 38 -1.18 15.25 21.46
N SER A 39 -0.47 14.24 21.95
CA SER A 39 0.71 14.38 22.82
C SER A 39 2.04 14.49 22.06
N SER A 40 2.11 15.39 21.08
CA SER A 40 3.37 15.88 20.49
C SER A 40 3.51 17.41 20.59
N LEU A 41 2.71 18.04 21.44
CA LEU A 41 2.75 19.46 21.77
C LEU A 41 3.01 19.61 23.28
N ALA A 42 4.08 20.35 23.62
CA ALA A 42 4.61 20.60 24.97
C ALA A 42 5.46 19.42 25.51
N VAL A 43 6.73 19.54 25.88
CA VAL A 43 7.44 20.63 26.57
C VAL A 43 8.94 20.46 26.29
N ASN A 44 9.64 21.53 25.85
CA ASN A 44 10.90 22.00 26.45
C ASN A 44 11.52 23.17 25.66
N GLY A 45 11.70 24.31 26.34
CA GLY A 45 12.66 25.33 25.96
C GLY A 45 12.13 26.76 25.93
N ALA A 46 12.11 27.43 27.08
CA ALA A 46 12.27 28.89 27.16
C ALA A 46 13.68 29.24 26.62
N GLY A 47 13.81 30.02 25.54
CA GLY A 47 14.16 31.46 25.58
C GLY A 47 15.60 31.66 26.07
N GLU A 48 16.60 31.93 25.23
CA GLU A 48 16.81 33.26 24.63
C GLU A 48 17.74 33.24 23.39
N ALA A 49 17.53 34.23 22.51
CA ALA A 49 18.33 34.62 21.34
C ALA A 49 18.42 33.63 20.15
N THR A 50 17.68 33.93 19.07
CA THR A 50 18.24 34.31 17.75
C THR A 50 17.20 34.24 16.62
N LYS A 51 17.18 35.30 15.81
CA LYS A 51 16.88 35.38 14.38
C LYS A 51 15.66 34.59 13.87
N THR A 52 14.61 35.36 13.60
CA THR A 52 13.36 35.04 12.91
C THR A 52 13.56 34.18 11.64
N LYS A 53 13.46 32.85 11.81
CA LYS A 53 13.31 31.91 10.69
C LYS A 53 11.82 31.71 10.42
N LYS A 54 11.41 32.00 9.18
CA LYS A 54 10.05 31.74 8.66
C LYS A 54 9.63 30.28 8.94
N PRO A 55 8.35 30.03 9.26
CA PRO A 55 7.85 28.70 9.57
C PRO A 55 8.00 27.79 8.35
N ARG A 56 8.82 26.74 8.50
CA ARG A 56 8.89 25.65 7.53
C ARG A 56 7.58 24.88 7.61
N LYS A 57 6.76 24.97 6.56
CA LYS A 57 5.62 24.07 6.35
C LYS A 57 6.11 22.64 6.50
N ARG A 58 5.61 21.91 7.51
CA ARG A 58 5.84 20.47 7.63
C ARG A 58 5.26 19.85 6.37
N SER A 59 6.10 19.21 5.56
CA SER A 59 5.61 18.41 4.44
C SER A 59 4.90 17.21 5.04
N THR A 60 3.59 17.31 5.22
CA THR A 60 2.71 16.16 5.39
C THR A 60 3.03 15.20 4.26
N LYS A 61 3.42 13.98 4.61
CA LYS A 61 3.61 12.93 3.59
C LYS A 61 2.31 12.86 2.79
N PRO A 62 2.36 12.75 1.46
CA PRO A 62 1.14 12.64 0.67
C PRO A 62 0.44 11.36 1.10
N ASP A 63 -0.73 11.50 1.71
CA ASP A 63 -1.67 10.40 1.88
C ASP A 63 -2.21 10.05 0.49
N ALA A 64 -2.18 8.78 0.11
CA ALA A 64 -2.66 8.37 -1.20
C ALA A 64 -4.16 8.71 -1.37
N VAL A 65 -4.94 8.64 -0.29
CA VAL A 65 -6.38 8.95 -0.33
C VAL A 65 -6.60 10.43 -0.55
N GLU A 66 -5.92 11.29 0.20
CA GLU A 66 -5.97 12.75 -0.02
C GLU A 66 -5.48 13.12 -1.42
N TYR A 67 -4.44 12.44 -1.92
CA TYR A 67 -3.90 12.69 -3.24
C TYR A 67 -4.92 12.34 -4.34
N ALA A 68 -5.56 11.17 -4.25
CA ALA A 68 -6.57 10.73 -5.19
C ALA A 68 -7.84 11.60 -5.15
N ALA A 69 -8.28 12.02 -3.96
CA ALA A 69 -9.46 12.87 -3.78
C ALA A 69 -9.27 14.28 -4.34
N ASN A 70 -8.05 14.83 -4.24
CA ASN A 70 -7.72 16.17 -4.75
C ASN A 70 -7.32 16.18 -6.24
N MET A 71 -7.23 15.02 -6.88
CA MET A 71 -6.86 14.91 -8.29
C MET A 71 -8.08 15.11 -9.20
N GLU A 72 -7.87 15.80 -10.33
CA GLU A 72 -8.87 15.86 -11.41
C GLU A 72 -8.94 14.49 -12.10
N LEU A 73 -9.96 13.70 -11.71
CA LEU A 73 -10.20 12.37 -12.23
C LEU A 73 -11.46 12.34 -13.11
N PRO A 74 -11.47 11.60 -14.23
CA PRO A 74 -12.68 11.28 -14.98
C PRO A 74 -13.73 10.63 -14.06
N SER A 75 -15.01 10.96 -14.23
CA SER A 75 -16.12 10.42 -13.41
C SER A 75 -16.08 8.90 -13.30
N ASP A 76 -15.77 8.24 -14.41
CA ASP A 76 -15.87 6.80 -14.55
C ASP A 76 -14.73 6.05 -13.84
N LYS A 77 -13.63 6.75 -13.54
CA LYS A 77 -12.44 6.20 -12.87
C LYS A 77 -12.34 6.61 -11.40
N ARG A 78 -13.06 7.66 -10.99
CA ARG A 78 -12.91 8.28 -9.67
C ARG A 78 -13.06 7.26 -8.54
N ASP A 79 -14.16 6.53 -8.52
CA ASP A 79 -14.45 5.59 -7.43
C ASP A 79 -13.41 4.47 -7.38
N ALA A 80 -12.98 3.97 -8.54
CA ALA A 80 -11.98 2.91 -8.62
C ALA A 80 -10.59 3.37 -8.16
N ILE A 81 -10.19 4.59 -8.50
CA ILE A 81 -8.91 5.18 -8.11
C ILE A 81 -8.89 5.49 -6.61
N VAL A 82 -9.98 6.03 -6.06
CA VAL A 82 -10.10 6.28 -4.61
C VAL A 82 -10.03 4.95 -3.84
N ALA A 83 -10.74 3.91 -4.29
CA ALA A 83 -10.67 2.59 -3.67
C ALA A 83 -9.27 1.96 -3.76
N LEU A 84 -8.54 2.17 -4.86
CA LEU A 84 -7.14 1.77 -4.99
C LEU A 84 -6.22 2.57 -4.05
N ALA A 85 -6.51 3.85 -3.81
CA ALA A 85 -5.77 4.67 -2.86
C ALA A 85 -5.91 4.17 -1.42
N GLU A 86 -7.13 3.79 -1.01
CA GLU A 86 -7.34 3.16 0.30
C GLU A 86 -6.60 1.83 0.43
N ARG A 87 -6.62 1.00 -0.62
CA ARG A 87 -5.86 -0.26 -0.66
C ARG A 87 -4.36 -0.02 -0.65
N PHE A 88 -3.90 1.06 -1.26
CA PHE A 88 -2.52 1.48 -1.16
C PHE A 88 -2.18 1.83 0.28
N GLU A 89 -2.96 2.62 1.00
CA GLU A 89 -2.65 2.90 2.42
C GLU A 89 -2.63 1.63 3.30
N ARG A 90 -3.57 0.70 3.06
CA ARG A 90 -3.61 -0.60 3.77
C ARG A 90 -2.52 -1.59 3.36
N LYS A 91 -1.70 -1.27 2.35
CA LYS A 91 -0.70 -2.16 1.73
C LYS A 91 -1.31 -3.41 1.06
N ASP A 92 -2.59 -3.37 0.72
CA ASP A 92 -3.25 -4.40 -0.09
C ASP A 92 -2.93 -4.25 -1.58
N PHE A 93 -2.60 -3.02 -2.00
CA PHE A 93 -2.16 -2.68 -3.35
C PHE A 93 -0.74 -2.10 -3.31
N LEU A 94 0.18 -2.71 -4.07
CA LEU A 94 1.60 -2.35 -4.12
C LEU A 94 2.22 -2.22 -2.70
N PRO A 95 2.32 -3.33 -1.94
CA PRO A 95 2.75 -3.31 -0.53
C PRO A 95 4.18 -2.80 -0.36
N THR A 96 5.07 -3.15 -1.29
CA THR A 96 6.49 -2.78 -1.22
C THR A 96 6.87 -1.82 -2.34
N PHE A 97 7.97 -1.09 -2.15
CA PHE A 97 8.55 -0.26 -3.21
C PHE A 97 9.00 -1.11 -4.42
N GLY A 98 9.40 -2.36 -4.20
CA GLY A 98 9.72 -3.30 -5.28
C GLY A 98 8.50 -3.60 -6.17
N ASP A 99 7.32 -3.74 -5.57
CA ASP A 99 6.07 -3.95 -6.32
C ASP A 99 5.72 -2.72 -7.15
N ILE A 100 5.90 -1.51 -6.58
CA ILE A 100 5.69 -0.26 -7.30
C ILE A 100 6.63 -0.15 -8.50
N ARG A 101 7.91 -0.48 -8.29
CA ARG A 101 8.89 -0.48 -9.38
C ARG A 101 8.51 -1.46 -10.48
N ASN A 102 8.16 -2.69 -10.11
CA ASN A 102 7.71 -3.70 -11.08
C ASN A 102 6.45 -3.26 -11.83
N PHE A 103 5.47 -2.67 -11.13
CA PHE A 103 4.28 -2.10 -11.77
C PHE A 103 4.66 -1.02 -12.77
N CYS A 104 5.50 -0.07 -12.35
CA CYS A 104 5.96 1.02 -13.20
C CYS A 104 6.76 0.50 -14.41
N ASP A 105 7.66 -0.46 -14.21
CA ASP A 105 8.47 -1.08 -15.27
C ASP A 105 7.58 -1.81 -16.29
N LEU A 106 6.54 -2.53 -15.84
CA LEU A 106 5.57 -3.21 -16.73
C LEU A 106 4.78 -2.23 -17.60
N HIS A 107 4.58 -1.01 -17.11
CA HIS A 107 3.84 0.05 -17.79
C HIS A 107 4.75 1.10 -18.44
N GLY A 108 6.08 0.88 -18.48
CA GLY A 108 7.04 1.80 -19.11
C GLY A 108 7.24 3.13 -18.38
N ILE A 109 6.88 3.20 -17.09
CA ILE A 109 7.03 4.38 -16.24
C ILE A 109 8.37 4.30 -15.53
N ASP A 110 9.24 5.30 -15.73
CA ASP A 110 10.49 5.35 -14.98
C ASP A 110 10.24 5.82 -13.54
N VAL A 111 10.77 5.07 -12.56
CA VAL A 111 10.76 5.44 -11.14
C VAL A 111 12.19 5.41 -10.60
N PRO A 112 12.69 6.51 -10.01
CA PRO A 112 14.08 6.59 -9.56
C PRO A 112 14.27 5.61 -8.41
N ALA A 113 15.40 4.91 -8.39
CA ALA A 113 15.70 3.94 -7.34
C ALA A 113 15.77 4.56 -5.92
N SER A 114 15.93 5.89 -5.82
CA SER A 114 15.92 6.64 -4.57
C SER A 114 14.53 6.95 -4.01
N ASN A 115 13.46 6.60 -4.73
CA ASN A 115 12.10 6.86 -4.25
C ASN A 115 11.71 5.91 -3.11
N THR A 116 10.88 6.44 -2.22
CA THR A 116 10.11 5.68 -1.25
C THR A 116 8.71 5.39 -1.79
N ARG A 117 8.02 4.44 -1.17
CA ARG A 117 6.61 4.14 -1.45
C ARG A 117 5.71 5.38 -1.47
N ALA A 118 5.81 6.23 -0.45
CA ALA A 118 5.04 7.46 -0.36
C ALA A 118 5.39 8.46 -1.48
N SER A 119 6.68 8.60 -1.81
CA SER A 119 7.09 9.50 -2.90
C SER A 119 6.70 9.01 -4.29
N ALA A 120 6.33 7.73 -4.44
CA ALA A 120 5.86 7.17 -5.70
C ALA A 120 4.36 7.37 -5.94
N ILE A 121 3.58 7.76 -4.91
CA ILE A 121 2.13 8.01 -5.00
C ILE A 121 1.80 8.91 -6.20
N PRO A 122 2.41 10.11 -6.37
CA PRO A 122 2.01 10.98 -7.47
C PRO A 122 2.26 10.37 -8.85
N ARG A 123 3.26 9.51 -9.02
CA ARG A 123 3.55 8.88 -10.31
C ARG A 123 2.56 7.78 -10.63
N VAL A 124 2.32 6.90 -9.65
CA VAL A 124 1.39 5.77 -9.81
C VAL A 124 -0.02 6.26 -10.08
N PHE A 125 -0.54 7.17 -9.25
CA PHE A 125 -1.92 7.65 -9.38
C PHE A 125 -2.12 8.54 -10.62
N LYS A 126 -1.10 9.31 -11.04
CA LYS A 126 -1.16 10.03 -12.33
C LYS A 126 -1.26 9.10 -13.52
N PHE A 127 -0.47 8.02 -13.52
CA PHE A 127 -0.55 7.03 -14.57
C PHE A 127 -1.92 6.35 -14.63
N LEU A 128 -2.44 5.91 -13.47
CA LEU A 128 -3.76 5.29 -13.39
C LEU A 128 -4.88 6.20 -13.91
N ALA A 129 -4.77 7.51 -13.65
CA ALA A 129 -5.76 8.48 -14.11
C ALA A 129 -5.68 8.73 -15.63
N ASN A 130 -4.47 8.97 -16.14
CA ASN A 130 -4.26 9.53 -17.48
C ASN A 130 -4.04 8.47 -18.56
N GLU A 131 -3.30 7.42 -18.25
CA GLU A 131 -2.77 6.49 -19.26
C GLU A 131 -3.55 5.17 -19.31
N MET A 132 -4.22 4.79 -18.22
CA MET A 132 -4.88 3.50 -18.09
C MET A 132 -6.39 3.60 -18.34
N GLU A 133 -6.98 2.69 -19.11
CA GLU A 133 -8.41 2.71 -19.42
C GLU A 133 -9.27 2.38 -18.19
N ALA A 134 -10.51 2.87 -18.13
CA ALA A 134 -11.37 2.72 -16.95
C ALA A 134 -11.62 1.25 -16.60
N ASP A 135 -11.83 0.41 -17.60
CA ASP A 135 -11.99 -1.04 -17.46
C ASP A 135 -10.75 -1.70 -16.85
N GLU A 136 -9.55 -1.23 -17.20
CA GLU A 136 -8.30 -1.76 -16.67
C GLU A 136 -8.12 -1.37 -15.20
N VAL A 137 -8.47 -0.13 -14.83
CA VAL A 137 -8.43 0.32 -13.42
C VAL A 137 -9.38 -0.53 -12.58
N GLN A 138 -10.58 -0.80 -13.09
CA GLN A 138 -11.53 -1.67 -12.41
C GLN A 138 -11.03 -3.12 -12.32
N ARG A 139 -10.37 -3.63 -13.36
CA ARG A 139 -9.73 -4.97 -13.29
C ARG A 139 -8.70 -5.01 -12.17
N ILE A 140 -7.81 -4.02 -12.07
CA ILE A 140 -6.80 -3.97 -10.99
C ILE A 140 -7.49 -3.93 -9.61
N LEU A 141 -8.57 -3.17 -9.46
CA LEU A 141 -9.34 -3.14 -8.23
C LEU A 141 -9.99 -4.50 -7.91
N ASN A 142 -10.45 -5.23 -8.92
CA ASN A 142 -11.09 -6.54 -8.72
C ASN A 142 -10.08 -7.68 -8.51
N TYR A 143 -8.85 -7.54 -8.98
CA TYR A 143 -7.78 -8.51 -8.71
C TYR A 143 -7.14 -8.25 -7.34
N GLU A 144 -7.48 -9.08 -6.35
CA GLU A 144 -7.00 -8.95 -4.96
C GLU A 144 -5.47 -9.06 -4.77
N LEU A 145 -4.72 -9.55 -5.75
CA LEU A 145 -3.27 -9.71 -5.65
C LEU A 145 -2.56 -9.18 -6.90
N PHE A 146 -2.33 -7.87 -6.95
CA PHE A 146 -1.26 -7.31 -7.79
C PHE A 146 0.09 -7.50 -7.07
N SER A 147 0.43 -8.75 -6.73
CA SER A 147 1.70 -9.14 -6.10
C SER A 147 2.73 -9.53 -7.15
N GLY A 148 3.01 -8.60 -8.09
CA GLY A 148 4.04 -8.77 -9.11
C GLY A 148 3.95 -10.05 -9.97
N PRO A 149 4.99 -10.40 -10.74
CA PRO A 149 5.01 -11.53 -11.67
C PRO A 149 4.93 -12.92 -11.01
N SER A 150 4.77 -13.01 -9.70
CA SER A 150 5.01 -14.21 -8.90
C SER A 150 4.00 -15.34 -9.11
N ARG A 151 2.88 -15.10 -9.79
CA ARG A 151 1.95 -16.17 -10.21
C ARG A 151 2.22 -16.72 -11.61
N LEU A 152 2.96 -16.00 -12.45
CA LEU A 152 3.38 -16.45 -13.78
C LEU A 152 4.84 -16.91 -13.83
N GLY A 153 5.68 -16.54 -12.85
CA GLY A 153 7.05 -17.04 -12.72
C GLY A 153 7.17 -18.57 -12.81
N PRO A 154 6.36 -19.36 -12.07
CA PRO A 154 6.38 -20.82 -12.17
C PRO A 154 5.96 -21.34 -13.54
N ILE A 155 5.03 -20.65 -14.23
CA ILE A 155 4.53 -21.04 -15.55
C ILE A 155 5.57 -20.70 -16.64
N VAL A 156 6.19 -19.52 -16.57
CA VAL A 156 7.26 -19.11 -17.48
C VAL A 156 8.51 -19.98 -17.29
N ASP A 157 8.85 -20.37 -16.06
CA ASP A 157 9.92 -21.33 -15.77
C ASP A 157 9.57 -22.76 -16.22
N ALA A 158 8.31 -23.19 -16.09
CA ALA A 158 7.86 -24.47 -16.64
C ALA A 158 7.91 -24.49 -18.17
N ILE A 159 7.52 -23.40 -18.84
CA ILE A 159 7.61 -23.25 -20.30
C ILE A 159 9.08 -23.22 -20.75
N ARG A 160 9.97 -22.54 -20.02
CA ARG A 160 11.41 -22.53 -20.29
C ARG A 160 12.07 -23.89 -20.07
N ARG A 161 11.67 -24.65 -19.04
CA ARG A 161 12.15 -26.03 -18.81
C ARG A 161 11.65 -26.99 -19.89
N ASN A 162 10.37 -26.93 -20.25
CA ASN A 162 9.81 -27.82 -21.27
C ASN A 162 10.31 -27.48 -22.68
N GLY A 163 10.53 -26.19 -23.00
CA GLY A 163 11.08 -25.76 -24.28
C GLY A 163 12.53 -26.19 -24.54
N ARG A 164 13.29 -26.55 -23.49
CA ARG A 164 14.67 -27.08 -23.61
C ARG A 164 14.72 -28.59 -23.83
N ALA A 165 13.76 -29.35 -23.33
CA ALA A 165 13.69 -30.80 -23.53
C ALA A 165 13.32 -31.19 -24.98
N SER A 166 12.52 -30.36 -25.66
CA SER A 166 12.02 -30.67 -27.01
C SER A 166 13.01 -30.37 -28.16
N ARG A 167 14.16 -29.74 -27.89
CA ARG A 167 15.16 -29.41 -28.92
C ARG A 167 16.34 -30.38 -28.98
N THR A 168 16.59 -31.18 -27.95
CA THR A 168 17.75 -32.09 -27.91
C THR A 168 17.48 -33.46 -28.54
N SER A 169 16.23 -33.81 -28.86
CA SER A 169 15.89 -35.14 -29.42
C SER A 169 15.87 -35.24 -30.96
N ARG A 170 16.19 -34.17 -31.70
CA ARG A 170 16.19 -34.18 -33.18
C ARG A 170 17.56 -34.28 -33.85
N PHE A 171 18.64 -34.45 -33.09
CA PHE A 171 20.01 -34.50 -33.63
C PHE A 171 20.84 -35.70 -33.13
N ALA A 172 20.21 -36.84 -32.87
CA ALA A 172 20.90 -38.10 -32.68
C ALA A 172 20.41 -39.09 -33.74
N LYS A 173 21.08 -39.11 -34.89
CA LYS A 173 20.98 -40.16 -35.90
C LYS A 173 22.37 -40.43 -36.45
#